data_AF-A0A3S1BGA4-F1
#
_entry.id   AF-A0A3S1BGA4-F1
#
_cell.length_a   1.000
_cell.length_b   1.000
_cell.length_c   1.000
_cell.angle_alpha   90.00
_cell.angle_beta   90.00
_cell.angle_gamma   90.00
#
_symmetry.space_group_name_H-M   'P 1'
#
loop_
_entity.id
_entity.type
_entity.pdbx_description
1 polymer ?
#
loop_
_entity_poly.entity_id
_entity_poly.type
_entity_poly.pdbx_seq_one_letter_code
_entity_poly.pdbx_strand_id
1 'polypeptide(L)'
;MAKKTKAELVEEGKVLTSAIADIRKGPHNFALLMGSDAVHLAVHKTKSTIALKTEAKTAGGNAAKGALGIVDIEGKTLKFTCAEGEDPPAMLGRKFKIHLKERGLNFKVMILDFAGKVLEGDEEDDTQASGDAPTAPSEDGAQKDLRSKLEDAFNKFAPLLKQEIAARKPIDQAPILGAIKAFKDAMAREDYADALKKLTILREGLISVAKPSQIDPGKTPKGKVDKAALLEKAGQVDTVVKKALGDRTFFVQSASRLRDLRNSFKQAIADDPSEEELAKLKKMKEKLDDLFLEDLKFQGHGPQRHEGAVTPAQLSDRAKNGINPQTGTKFDDVARTKPHGYGKDATRFTDPGAYVDAEEFMRNDRRTVAAKRNAIRFRSNRIEVIVPLKEVLGDDYKKYVEGKTRTGSRNHPTGSVDTNLENCDLIARYQIARDGSMTLITMFPNPK
;
A
#
# COMPACT_ATOMS: atom_id res chain seq x y z
N MET A 1 9.11 15.17 10.05
CA MET A 1 7.71 14.75 10.32
C MET A 1 7.16 14.10 9.06
N ALA A 2 6.82 12.82 9.12
CA ALA A 2 6.18 12.14 8.00
C ALA A 2 4.78 12.76 7.83
N LYS A 3 4.51 13.41 6.70
CA LYS A 3 3.20 14.01 6.43
C LYS A 3 2.19 12.86 6.30
N LYS A 4 1.22 12.78 7.22
CA LYS A 4 0.08 11.85 7.10
C LYS A 4 -0.63 12.06 5.76
N THR A 5 -1.09 10.98 5.15
CA THR A 5 -1.82 11.03 3.89
C THR A 5 -3.19 11.67 4.09
N LYS A 6 -3.77 12.23 3.01
CA LYS A 6 -5.13 12.81 3.06
C LYS A 6 -6.18 11.79 3.52
N ALA A 7 -6.01 10.51 3.18
CA ALA A 7 -6.91 9.44 3.58
C ALA A 7 -6.85 9.18 5.10
N GLU A 8 -5.65 9.12 5.67
CA GLU A 8 -5.46 8.98 7.12
C GLU A 8 -6.03 10.19 7.88
N LEU A 9 -5.85 11.40 7.36
CA LEU A 9 -6.45 12.61 7.94
C LEU A 9 -7.99 12.56 7.90
N VAL A 10 -8.59 11.99 6.86
CA VAL A 10 -10.05 11.83 6.76
C VAL A 10 -10.57 10.80 7.77
N GLU A 11 -9.89 9.66 7.93
CA GLU A 11 -10.28 8.65 8.93
C GLU A 11 -10.12 9.17 10.36
N GLU A 12 -9.02 9.86 10.67
CA GLU A 12 -8.87 10.53 11.97
C GLU A 12 -9.93 11.61 12.19
N GLY A 13 -10.32 12.33 11.13
CA GLY A 13 -11.43 13.28 11.16
C GLY A 13 -12.76 12.64 11.53
N LYS A 14 -13.05 11.42 11.06
CA LYS A 14 -14.27 10.68 11.44
C LYS A 14 -14.29 10.32 12.93
N VAL A 15 -13.15 9.86 13.46
CA VAL A 15 -13.01 9.54 14.90
C VAL A 15 -13.24 10.79 15.74
N LEU A 16 -12.62 11.92 15.37
CA LEU A 16 -12.84 13.20 16.06
C LEU A 16 -14.28 13.70 15.93
N THR A 17 -14.92 13.51 14.77
CA THR A 17 -16.32 13.87 14.58
C THR A 17 -17.23 13.08 15.53
N SER A 18 -16.96 11.79 15.72
CA SER A 18 -17.69 10.96 16.70
C SER A 18 -17.49 11.46 18.12
N ALA A 19 -16.23 11.75 18.50
CA ALA A 19 -15.92 12.29 19.83
C ALA A 19 -16.62 13.63 20.09
N ILE A 20 -16.61 14.54 19.11
CA ILE A 20 -17.32 15.83 19.17
C ILE A 20 -18.84 15.63 19.28
N ALA A 21 -19.41 14.65 18.57
CA ALA A 21 -20.83 14.32 18.66
C ALA A 21 -21.21 13.79 20.06
N ASP A 22 -20.30 13.10 20.74
CA ASP A 22 -20.52 12.66 22.12
C ASP A 22 -20.39 13.81 23.12
N ILE A 23 -19.41 14.70 22.97
CA ILE A 23 -19.29 15.91 23.80
C ILE A 23 -20.52 16.81 23.67
N ARG A 24 -21.17 16.87 22.50
CA ARG A 24 -22.44 17.61 22.33
C ARG A 24 -23.59 17.09 23.21
N LYS A 25 -23.51 15.85 23.70
CA LYS A 25 -24.52 15.25 24.59
C LYS A 25 -24.31 15.66 26.05
N GLY A 26 -23.26 16.42 26.36
CA GLY A 26 -22.96 16.97 27.68
C GLY A 26 -21.45 16.95 27.98
N PRO A 27 -21.03 17.55 29.10
CA PRO A 27 -19.61 17.67 29.45
C PRO A 27 -18.90 16.31 29.56
N HIS A 28 -17.66 16.23 29.07
CA HIS A 28 -16.82 15.03 29.12
C HIS A 28 -15.48 15.32 29.79
N ASN A 29 -14.91 14.32 30.47
CA ASN A 29 -13.51 14.39 30.87
C ASN A 29 -12.63 14.33 29.63
N PHE A 30 -11.55 15.10 29.59
CA PHE A 30 -10.59 15.10 28.49
C PHE A 30 -9.14 14.96 28.95
N ALA A 31 -8.32 14.45 28.04
CA ALA A 31 -6.87 14.61 28.05
C ALA A 31 -6.42 15.08 26.66
N LEU A 32 -5.79 16.26 26.59
CA LEU A 32 -5.30 16.87 25.36
C LEU A 32 -3.78 16.98 25.42
N LEU A 33 -3.07 16.10 24.71
CA LEU A 33 -1.61 15.99 24.78
C LEU A 33 -0.93 16.35 23.47
N MET A 34 0.24 17.02 23.55
CA MET A 34 1.09 17.28 22.39
C MET A 34 2.07 16.12 22.18
N GLY A 35 1.82 15.30 21.15
CA GLY A 35 2.76 14.29 20.67
C GLY A 35 3.86 14.88 19.78
N SER A 36 4.80 14.02 19.36
CA SER A 36 5.88 14.39 18.43
C SER A 36 5.35 14.82 17.06
N ASP A 37 4.24 14.23 16.63
CA ASP A 37 3.71 14.38 15.26
C ASP A 37 2.32 15.02 15.19
N ALA A 38 1.54 14.97 16.29
CA ALA A 38 0.17 15.51 16.32
C ALA A 38 -0.28 15.85 17.75
N VAL A 39 -1.39 16.59 17.85
CA VAL A 39 -2.14 16.75 19.10
C VAL A 39 -3.11 15.58 19.24
N HIS A 40 -3.20 14.99 20.43
CA HIS A 40 -4.06 13.85 20.71
C HIS A 40 -5.12 14.24 21.74
N LEU A 41 -6.39 14.05 21.38
CA LEU A 41 -7.54 14.26 22.25
C LEU A 41 -8.14 12.89 22.61
N ALA A 42 -8.15 12.58 23.91
CA ALA A 42 -8.93 11.47 24.47
C ALA A 42 -10.07 12.06 25.31
N VAL A 43 -11.30 11.61 25.08
CA VAL A 43 -12.50 12.08 25.80
C VAL A 43 -13.37 10.92 26.24
N HIS A 44 -13.98 11.05 27.42
CA HIS A 44 -14.95 10.08 27.92
C HIS A 44 -15.83 10.69 29.01
N LYS A 45 -17.11 10.27 29.08
CA LYS A 45 -18.07 10.80 30.05
C LYS A 45 -17.72 10.45 31.50
N THR A 46 -17.24 9.23 31.73
CA THR A 46 -17.04 8.67 33.09
C THR A 46 -15.61 8.23 33.42
N LYS A 47 -14.69 8.12 32.45
CA LYS A 47 -13.31 7.72 32.75
C LYS A 47 -12.60 8.90 33.42
N SER A 48 -11.75 8.62 34.39
CA SER A 48 -10.94 9.66 35.02
C SER A 48 -9.96 10.30 34.04
N THR A 49 -9.60 11.56 34.29
CA THR A 49 -8.60 12.29 33.49
C THR A 49 -7.24 11.60 33.47
N ILE A 50 -6.87 10.88 34.54
CA ILE A 50 -5.63 10.07 34.61
C ILE A 50 -5.68 8.89 33.62
N ALA A 51 -6.81 8.18 33.54
CA ALA A 51 -6.96 7.08 32.58
C ALA A 51 -6.90 7.60 31.14
N LEU A 52 -7.54 8.74 30.87
CA LEU A 52 -7.50 9.40 29.57
C LEU A 52 -6.10 9.91 29.20
N LYS A 53 -5.32 10.38 30.18
CA LYS A 53 -3.91 10.75 29.98
C LYS A 53 -3.07 9.57 29.51
N THR A 54 -3.28 8.40 30.12
CA THR A 54 -2.59 7.17 29.70
C THR A 54 -2.99 6.78 28.27
N GLU A 55 -4.28 6.83 27.95
CA GLU A 55 -4.81 6.54 26.61
C GLU A 55 -4.22 7.49 25.55
N ALA A 56 -4.21 8.80 25.83
CA ALA A 56 -3.61 9.80 24.95
C ALA A 56 -2.09 9.64 24.82
N LYS A 57 -1.38 9.23 25.89
CA LYS A 57 0.07 8.91 25.83
C LYS A 57 0.36 7.70 24.96
N THR A 58 -0.46 6.66 25.05
CA THR A 58 -0.34 5.46 24.21
C THR A 58 -0.58 5.80 22.74
N ALA A 59 -1.57 6.66 22.44
CA ALA A 59 -1.89 7.07 21.08
C ALA A 59 -0.85 8.05 20.48
N GLY A 60 -0.25 8.92 21.30
CA GLY A 60 0.60 10.02 20.85
C GLY A 60 2.11 9.86 21.04
N GLY A 61 2.55 8.71 21.56
CA GLY A 61 3.97 8.40 21.78
C GLY A 61 4.61 9.30 22.85
N ASN A 62 4.69 8.84 24.11
CA ASN A 62 5.39 9.50 25.23
C ASN A 62 5.24 11.04 25.31
N ALA A 63 4.10 11.57 24.89
CA ALA A 63 3.78 12.99 25.00
C ALA A 63 3.83 13.45 26.46
N ALA A 64 4.76 14.35 26.79
CA ALA A 64 4.98 14.79 28.17
C ALA A 64 4.13 15.99 28.59
N LYS A 65 3.65 16.81 27.64
CA LYS A 65 3.01 18.10 27.90
C LYS A 65 1.62 18.20 27.27
N GLY A 66 0.66 18.72 28.03
CA GLY A 66 -0.73 18.86 27.61
C GLY A 66 -1.60 19.38 28.75
N ALA A 67 -2.90 19.22 28.63
CA ALA A 67 -3.87 19.63 29.63
C ALA A 67 -4.90 18.52 29.88
N LEU A 68 -5.41 18.48 31.11
CA LEU A 68 -6.48 17.58 31.54
C LEU A 68 -7.63 18.41 32.12
N GLY A 69 -8.86 17.91 32.02
CA GLY A 69 -10.00 18.57 32.65
C GLY A 69 -11.33 18.16 32.05
N ILE A 70 -12.25 19.11 31.93
CA ILE A 70 -13.60 18.92 31.37
C ILE A 70 -13.73 19.70 30.06
N VAL A 71 -14.24 19.05 29.02
CA VAL A 71 -14.55 19.66 27.72
C VAL A 71 -16.06 19.74 27.53
N ASP A 72 -16.51 20.88 27.03
CA ASP A 72 -17.88 21.14 26.62
C ASP A 72 -17.94 21.82 25.25
N ILE A 73 -19.08 21.75 24.58
CA ILE A 73 -19.31 22.38 23.26
C ILE A 73 -20.49 23.35 23.36
N GLU A 74 -20.20 24.61 23.05
CA GLU A 74 -21.23 25.63 22.86
C GLU A 74 -21.22 26.09 21.39
N GLY A 75 -22.22 25.65 20.61
CA GLY A 75 -22.30 25.93 19.18
C GLY A 75 -21.13 25.34 18.38
N LYS A 76 -20.21 26.20 17.93
CA LYS A 76 -18.96 25.83 17.23
C LYS A 76 -17.71 26.09 18.08
N THR A 77 -17.88 26.31 19.39
CA THR A 77 -16.78 26.59 20.31
C THR A 77 -16.57 25.40 21.25
N LEU A 78 -15.38 24.80 21.20
CA LEU A 78 -14.91 23.79 22.15
C LEU A 78 -14.28 24.50 23.35
N LYS A 79 -14.88 24.35 24.53
CA LYS A 79 -14.39 24.92 25.79
C LYS A 79 -13.70 23.84 26.61
N PHE A 80 -12.40 23.97 26.82
CA PHE A 80 -11.59 23.07 27.63
C PHE A 80 -11.28 23.73 28.99
N THR A 81 -11.94 23.28 30.05
CA THR A 81 -11.72 23.77 31.42
C THR A 81 -10.70 22.89 32.10
N CYS A 82 -9.51 23.41 32.40
CA CYS A 82 -8.42 22.67 33.03
C CYS A 82 -8.74 22.27 34.47
N ALA A 83 -8.26 21.09 34.89
CA ALA A 83 -8.33 20.66 36.29
C ALA A 83 -7.43 21.53 37.19
N GLU A 84 -7.73 21.54 38.49
CA GLU A 84 -6.92 22.27 39.48
C GLU A 84 -5.46 21.80 39.44
N GLY A 85 -4.53 22.76 39.36
CA GLY A 85 -3.09 22.51 39.30
C GLY A 85 -2.53 22.13 37.91
N GLU A 86 -3.37 22.05 36.87
CA GLU A 86 -2.89 21.85 35.50
C GLU A 86 -2.54 23.21 34.85
N ASP A 87 -1.32 23.31 34.32
CA ASP A 87 -0.83 24.47 33.56
C ASP A 87 -0.67 24.10 32.08
N PRO A 88 -1.67 24.42 31.22
CA PRO A 88 -1.64 24.05 29.82
C PRO A 88 -0.46 24.73 29.10
N PRO A 89 0.31 24.00 28.28
CA PRO A 89 1.37 24.60 27.48
C PRO A 89 0.84 25.73 26.59
N ALA A 90 1.58 26.83 26.51
CA ALA A 90 1.27 27.92 25.58
C ALA A 90 1.10 27.37 24.14
N MET A 91 0.10 27.87 23.43
CA MET A 91 -0.26 27.49 22.05
C MET A 91 -0.93 26.11 21.90
N LEU A 92 -1.32 25.46 23.00
CA LEU A 92 -2.04 24.19 22.94
C LEU A 92 -3.36 24.36 22.18
N GLY A 93 -4.10 25.44 22.44
CA GLY A 93 -5.38 25.73 21.80
C GLY A 93 -5.22 25.96 20.31
N ARG A 94 -4.25 26.79 19.91
CA ARG A 94 -3.92 27.08 18.51
C ARG A 94 -3.46 25.84 17.75
N LYS A 95 -2.60 25.00 18.34
CA LYS A 95 -2.15 23.75 17.72
C LYS A 95 -3.31 22.77 17.54
N PHE A 96 -4.21 22.67 18.52
CA PHE A 96 -5.38 21.82 18.40
C PHE A 96 -6.37 22.33 17.35
N LYS A 97 -6.57 23.65 17.25
CA LYS A 97 -7.37 24.27 16.17
C LYS A 97 -6.80 23.95 14.79
N ILE A 98 -5.48 24.04 14.60
CA ILE A 98 -4.82 23.64 13.34
C ILE A 98 -5.07 22.15 13.07
N HIS A 99 -4.92 21.30 14.09
CA HIS A 99 -5.17 19.86 13.99
C HIS A 99 -6.61 19.52 13.56
N LEU A 100 -7.61 20.25 14.05
CA LEU A 100 -9.00 20.12 13.61
C LEU A 100 -9.18 20.56 12.15
N LYS A 101 -8.60 21.70 11.77
CA LYS A 101 -8.70 22.25 10.40
C LYS A 101 -8.10 21.31 9.36
N GLU A 102 -6.96 20.68 9.66
CA GLU A 102 -6.33 19.66 8.79
C GLU A 102 -7.22 18.44 8.54
N ARG A 103 -8.18 18.18 9.44
CA ARG A 103 -9.15 17.07 9.37
C ARG A 103 -10.53 17.52 8.86
N GLY A 104 -10.62 18.75 8.36
CA GLY A 104 -11.86 19.32 7.81
C GLY A 104 -12.86 19.80 8.87
N LEU A 105 -12.43 19.98 10.12
CA LEU A 105 -13.27 20.42 11.22
C LEU A 105 -12.97 21.90 11.55
N ASN A 106 -13.99 22.75 11.45
CA ASN A 106 -13.89 24.19 11.74
C ASN A 106 -14.57 24.50 13.07
N PHE A 107 -13.78 24.50 14.16
CA PHE A 107 -14.23 24.88 15.51
C PHE A 107 -13.35 25.99 16.07
N LYS A 108 -13.95 26.87 16.88
CA LYS A 108 -13.23 27.74 17.81
C LYS A 108 -12.79 26.90 19.00
N VAL A 109 -11.59 27.13 19.52
CA VAL A 109 -11.03 26.40 20.66
C VAL A 109 -10.71 27.42 21.75
N MET A 110 -11.24 27.21 22.95
CA MET A 110 -10.97 28.01 24.13
C MET A 110 -10.39 27.12 25.23
N ILE A 111 -9.26 27.51 25.80
CA ILE A 111 -8.68 26.88 26.99
C ILE A 111 -8.92 27.80 28.17
N LEU A 112 -9.60 27.28 29.19
CA LEU A 112 -9.96 27.96 30.42
C LEU A 112 -9.16 27.35 31.59
N ASP A 113 -8.82 28.18 32.58
CA ASP A 113 -8.31 27.67 33.85
C ASP A 113 -9.42 27.00 34.67
N PHE A 114 -9.07 26.46 35.84
CA PHE A 114 -10.02 25.81 36.75
C PHE A 114 -11.11 26.77 37.27
N ALA A 115 -10.88 28.09 37.22
CA ALA A 115 -11.82 29.13 37.62
C ALA A 115 -12.69 29.63 36.44
N GLY A 116 -12.51 29.08 35.24
CA GLY A 116 -13.24 29.46 34.03
C GLY A 116 -12.70 30.71 33.33
N LYS A 117 -11.54 31.23 33.72
CA LYS A 117 -10.88 32.36 33.05
C LYS A 117 -10.19 31.87 31.78
N VAL A 118 -10.32 32.63 30.69
CA VAL A 118 -9.69 32.32 29.41
C VAL A 118 -8.16 32.43 29.53
N LEU A 119 -7.46 31.32 29.32
CA LEU A 119 -6.00 31.24 29.22
C LEU A 119 -5.54 31.39 27.76
N GLU A 120 -6.28 30.79 26.82
CA GLU A 120 -6.03 30.88 25.39
C GLU A 120 -7.38 30.93 24.65
N GLY A 121 -7.62 31.99 23.88
CA GLY A 121 -8.85 32.23 23.14
C GLY A 121 -8.58 32.94 21.81
N ASP A 122 -9.46 32.71 20.84
CA ASP A 122 -9.33 33.17 19.46
C ASP A 122 -10.05 34.52 19.31
N GLU A 123 -9.36 35.61 19.61
CA GLU A 123 -9.84 36.99 19.43
C GLU A 123 -9.36 37.57 18.09
N GLU A 124 -9.92 37.12 16.94
CA GLU A 124 -9.73 37.83 15.65
C GLU A 124 -10.99 37.77 14.75
N ASP A 125 -11.57 38.97 14.57
CA ASP A 125 -12.22 39.60 13.40
C ASP A 125 -13.14 38.83 12.43
N ASP A 126 -14.45 39.11 12.53
CA ASP A 126 -15.41 39.08 11.42
C ASP A 126 -15.74 40.53 11.02
N THR A 127 -15.02 41.12 10.07
CA THR A 127 -15.42 42.38 9.42
C THR A 127 -15.84 42.12 7.97
N GLN A 128 -17.12 42.37 7.68
CA GLN A 128 -17.74 42.36 6.34
C GLN A 128 -17.27 43.54 5.47
N ALA A 129 -17.19 43.34 4.16
CA ALA A 129 -17.40 44.41 3.17
C ALA A 129 -18.00 43.87 1.85
N SER A 130 -19.15 44.45 1.50
CA SER A 130 -19.78 44.59 0.18
C SER A 130 -18.77 44.98 -0.91
N GLY A 131 -18.85 44.58 -2.18
CA GLY A 131 -19.99 44.63 -3.10
C GLY A 131 -19.69 45.70 -4.15
N ASP A 132 -19.27 45.30 -5.35
CA ASP A 132 -19.24 46.19 -6.52
C ASP A 132 -19.34 45.40 -7.84
N ALA A 133 -20.10 45.96 -8.79
CA ALA A 133 -20.48 45.31 -10.04
C ALA A 133 -19.34 45.34 -11.09
N PRO A 134 -19.19 44.32 -11.95
CA PRO A 134 -18.04 44.23 -12.84
C PRO A 134 -18.23 45.07 -14.10
N THR A 135 -17.33 46.04 -14.29
CA THR A 135 -17.05 46.67 -15.58
C THR A 135 -16.39 45.66 -16.50
N ALA A 136 -16.80 45.61 -17.78
CA ALA A 136 -16.26 44.67 -18.77
C ALA A 136 -14.73 44.79 -18.90
N PRO A 137 -13.98 43.67 -18.79
CA PRO A 137 -12.52 43.72 -18.83
C PRO A 137 -12.04 44.01 -20.25
N SER A 138 -11.11 44.95 -20.37
CA SER A 138 -10.28 45.14 -21.56
C SER A 138 -9.49 43.86 -21.87
N GLU A 139 -9.19 43.60 -23.15
CA GLU A 139 -8.47 42.39 -23.60
C GLU A 139 -7.12 42.19 -22.88
N ASP A 140 -6.42 43.28 -22.53
CA ASP A 140 -5.19 43.24 -21.73
C ASP A 140 -5.40 42.73 -20.29
N GLY A 141 -6.55 43.04 -19.69
CA GLY A 141 -6.91 42.55 -18.35
C GLY A 141 -7.20 41.05 -18.34
N ALA A 142 -7.83 40.54 -19.40
CA ALA A 142 -8.15 39.13 -19.55
C ALA A 142 -6.89 38.26 -19.78
N GLN A 143 -5.91 38.75 -20.56
CA GLN A 143 -4.65 38.01 -20.77
C GLN A 143 -3.78 37.97 -19.52
N LYS A 144 -3.71 39.07 -18.76
CA LYS A 144 -2.97 39.14 -17.50
C LYS A 144 -3.54 38.19 -16.44
N ASP A 145 -4.87 38.08 -16.38
CA ASP A 145 -5.58 37.13 -15.51
C ASP A 145 -5.30 35.67 -15.92
N LEU A 146 -5.32 35.36 -17.22
CA LEU A 146 -5.04 34.01 -17.71
C LEU A 146 -3.60 33.56 -17.44
N ARG A 147 -2.63 34.47 -17.64
CA ARG A 147 -1.21 34.23 -17.29
C ARG A 147 -1.05 33.90 -15.81
N SER A 148 -1.62 34.72 -14.93
CA SER A 148 -1.53 34.52 -13.48
C SER A 148 -2.15 33.19 -13.06
N LYS A 149 -3.30 32.82 -13.65
CA LYS A 149 -3.97 31.53 -13.38
C LYS A 149 -3.12 30.32 -13.81
N LEU A 150 -2.44 30.40 -14.95
CA LEU A 150 -1.56 29.35 -15.44
C LEU A 150 -0.28 29.23 -14.61
N GLU A 151 0.33 30.35 -14.21
CA GLU A 151 1.49 30.36 -13.30
C GLU A 151 1.12 29.79 -11.93
N ASP A 152 -0.02 30.18 -11.36
CA ASP A 152 -0.52 29.65 -10.09
C ASP A 152 -0.78 28.14 -10.16
N ALA A 153 -1.38 27.67 -11.27
CA ALA A 153 -1.62 26.26 -11.49
C ALA A 153 -0.30 25.47 -11.60
N PHE A 154 0.70 25.99 -12.33
CA PHE A 154 2.02 25.39 -12.42
C PHE A 154 2.75 25.40 -11.07
N ASN A 155 2.69 26.50 -10.33
CA ASN A 155 3.36 26.65 -9.03
C ASN A 155 2.78 25.71 -7.96
N LYS A 156 1.45 25.51 -7.95
CA LYS A 156 0.81 24.48 -7.11
C LYS A 156 1.30 23.07 -7.43
N PHE A 157 1.72 22.85 -8.67
CA PHE A 157 2.13 21.56 -9.19
C PHE A 157 3.65 21.31 -9.15
N ALA A 158 4.46 22.37 -9.15
CA ALA A 158 5.91 22.32 -9.16
C ALA A 158 6.54 21.47 -8.04
N PRO A 159 6.02 21.43 -6.80
CA PRO A 159 6.55 20.54 -5.76
C PRO A 159 6.45 19.04 -6.12
N LEU A 160 5.36 18.64 -6.79
CA LEU A 160 5.15 17.26 -7.23
C LEU A 160 6.08 16.91 -8.39
N LEU A 161 6.23 17.82 -9.36
CA LEU A 161 7.21 17.68 -10.44
C LEU A 161 8.62 17.49 -9.89
N LYS A 162 9.02 18.30 -8.90
CA LYS A 162 10.33 18.22 -8.27
C LYS A 162 10.54 16.87 -7.55
N GLN A 163 9.53 16.39 -6.84
CA GLN A 163 9.57 15.07 -6.20
C GLN A 163 9.69 13.93 -7.22
N GLU A 164 8.93 14.00 -8.31
CA GLU A 164 8.93 12.99 -9.38
C GLU A 164 10.26 12.97 -10.14
N ILE A 165 10.82 14.14 -10.46
CA ILE A 165 12.15 14.25 -11.08
C ILE A 165 13.22 13.66 -10.15
N ALA A 166 13.18 13.99 -8.85
CA ALA A 166 14.13 13.46 -7.87
C ALA A 166 14.03 11.94 -7.69
N ALA A 167 12.86 11.35 -7.92
CA ALA A 167 12.65 9.89 -7.82
C ALA A 167 13.12 9.12 -9.06
N ARG A 168 13.37 9.79 -10.19
CA ARG A 168 13.73 9.17 -11.47
C ARG A 168 15.24 9.22 -11.72
N LYS A 169 15.75 8.21 -12.44
CA LYS A 169 17.13 8.24 -12.95
C LYS A 169 17.28 9.37 -13.97
N PRO A 170 18.49 9.96 -14.14
CA PRO A 170 18.69 11.10 -15.03
C PRO A 170 18.16 10.88 -16.46
N ILE A 171 18.30 9.67 -17.00
CA ILE A 171 17.82 9.32 -18.35
C ILE A 171 16.28 9.39 -18.46
N ASP A 172 15.56 9.11 -17.38
CA ASP A 172 14.10 9.10 -17.30
C ASP A 172 13.51 10.48 -16.94
N GLN A 173 14.36 11.46 -16.60
CA GLN A 173 13.96 12.83 -16.29
C GLN A 173 13.77 13.68 -17.56
N ALA A 174 14.47 13.35 -18.65
CA ALA A 174 14.50 14.17 -19.87
C ALA A 174 13.10 14.47 -20.46
N PRO A 175 12.13 13.53 -20.51
CA PRO A 175 10.79 13.83 -21.00
C PRO A 175 10.04 14.85 -20.13
N ILE A 176 10.18 14.75 -18.80
CA ILE A 176 9.52 15.66 -17.84
C ILE A 176 10.14 17.06 -17.93
N LEU A 177 11.47 17.12 -17.96
CA LEU A 177 12.19 18.39 -18.11
C LEU A 177 11.89 19.07 -19.45
N GLY A 178 11.79 18.29 -20.53
CA GLY A 178 11.37 18.77 -21.84
C GLY A 178 9.94 19.33 -21.85
N ALA A 179 9.01 18.66 -21.17
CA ALA A 179 7.63 19.13 -21.04
C ALA A 179 7.53 20.41 -20.17
N ILE A 180 8.29 20.51 -19.07
CA ILE A 180 8.40 21.74 -18.27
C ILE A 180 8.93 22.89 -19.12
N LYS A 181 9.97 22.63 -19.92
CA LYS A 181 10.54 23.63 -20.82
C LYS A 181 9.50 24.09 -21.85
N ALA A 182 8.81 23.16 -22.51
CA ALA A 182 7.79 23.48 -23.49
C ALA A 182 6.64 24.33 -22.92
N PHE A 183 6.22 24.08 -21.67
CA PHE A 183 5.25 24.94 -20.98
C PHE A 183 5.81 26.36 -20.77
N LYS A 184 7.04 26.49 -20.26
CA LYS A 184 7.67 27.79 -20.04
C LYS A 184 7.88 28.56 -21.34
N ASP A 185 8.26 27.87 -22.41
CA ASP A 185 8.45 28.47 -23.74
C ASP A 185 7.11 28.97 -24.31
N ALA A 186 5.99 28.25 -24.07
CA ALA A 186 4.66 28.72 -24.45
C ALA A 186 4.21 29.94 -23.62
N MET A 187 4.47 29.93 -22.31
CA MET A 187 4.22 31.08 -21.43
C MET A 187 5.02 32.31 -21.84
N ALA A 188 6.28 32.15 -22.26
CA ALA A 188 7.15 33.25 -22.69
C ALA A 188 6.73 33.86 -24.04
N ARG A 189 6.07 33.08 -24.90
CA ARG A 189 5.47 33.54 -26.16
C ARG A 189 4.07 34.16 -25.99
N GLU A 190 3.57 34.21 -24.76
CA GLU A 190 2.19 34.62 -24.44
C GLU A 190 1.11 33.77 -25.15
N ASP A 191 1.48 32.55 -25.55
CA ASP A 191 0.60 31.56 -26.18
C ASP A 191 -0.08 30.71 -25.09
N TYR A 192 -1.05 31.34 -24.41
CA TYR A 192 -1.69 30.75 -23.22
C TYR A 192 -2.53 29.50 -23.53
N ALA A 193 -3.03 29.37 -24.76
CA ALA A 193 -3.74 28.18 -25.20
C ALA A 193 -2.81 26.97 -25.33
N ASP A 194 -1.63 27.16 -25.95
CA ASP A 194 -0.61 26.10 -25.98
C ASP A 194 -0.07 25.82 -24.57
N ALA A 195 0.18 26.85 -23.76
CA ALA A 195 0.63 26.69 -22.38
C ALA A 195 -0.36 25.86 -21.54
N LEU A 196 -1.67 26.10 -21.66
CA LEU A 196 -2.69 25.30 -20.99
C LEU A 196 -2.67 23.83 -21.48
N LYS A 197 -2.50 23.60 -22.78
CA LYS A 197 -2.38 22.26 -23.36
C LYS A 197 -1.14 21.53 -22.84
N LYS A 198 0.03 22.20 -22.79
CA LYS A 198 1.27 21.63 -22.24
C LYS A 198 1.15 21.37 -20.74
N LEU A 199 0.52 22.27 -19.98
CA LEU A 199 0.28 22.09 -18.56
C LEU A 199 -0.66 20.90 -18.28
N THR A 200 -1.67 20.71 -19.13
CA THR A 200 -2.59 19.56 -19.05
C THR A 200 -1.84 18.26 -19.31
N ILE A 201 -1.01 18.19 -20.36
CA ILE A 201 -0.16 17.02 -20.63
C ILE A 201 0.80 16.73 -19.48
N LEU A 202 1.45 17.77 -18.92
CA LEU A 202 2.29 17.65 -17.72
C LEU A 202 1.51 17.09 -16.53
N ARG A 203 0.29 17.58 -16.34
CA ARG A 203 -0.61 17.15 -15.26
C ARG A 203 -1.04 15.70 -15.44
N GLU A 204 -1.43 15.31 -16.65
CA GLU A 204 -1.82 13.93 -16.99
C GLU A 204 -0.65 12.96 -16.90
N GLY A 205 0.55 13.37 -17.33
CA GLY A 205 1.80 12.61 -17.19
C GLY A 205 2.21 12.34 -15.73
N LEU A 206 1.67 13.12 -14.79
CA LEU A 206 1.91 13.00 -13.35
C LEU A 206 0.72 12.43 -12.58
N ILE A 207 -0.50 12.62 -13.07
CA ILE A 207 -1.71 11.94 -12.56
C ILE A 207 -1.69 10.46 -12.98
N SER A 208 -1.11 10.14 -14.14
CA SER A 208 -0.83 8.76 -14.57
C SER A 208 0.25 8.08 -13.72
N VAL A 209 0.93 8.80 -12.83
CA VAL A 209 1.74 8.21 -11.77
C VAL A 209 0.78 7.74 -10.67
N ALA A 210 0.07 6.64 -10.94
CA ALA A 210 -0.86 6.02 -10.00
C ALA A 210 -0.20 5.95 -8.61
N LYS A 211 -0.80 6.60 -7.62
CA LYS A 211 -0.35 6.46 -6.22
C LYS A 211 -0.79 5.09 -5.72
N PRO A 212 -0.06 4.46 -4.78
CA PRO A 212 -0.52 3.21 -4.18
C PRO A 212 -1.96 3.31 -3.66
N SER A 213 -2.37 4.48 -3.13
CA SER A 213 -3.72 4.74 -2.62
C SER A 213 -4.83 4.80 -3.66
N GLN A 214 -4.49 4.91 -4.94
CA GLN A 214 -5.44 5.00 -6.05
C GLN A 214 -5.71 3.65 -6.71
N ILE A 215 -5.00 2.60 -6.31
CA ILE A 215 -5.29 1.23 -6.76
C ILE A 215 -6.56 0.79 -6.05
N ASP A 216 -7.65 0.82 -6.79
CA ASP A 216 -8.96 0.38 -6.34
C ASP A 216 -9.15 -1.10 -6.70
N PRO A 217 -9.39 -1.98 -5.71
CA PRO A 217 -9.60 -3.41 -5.98
C PRO A 217 -10.92 -3.72 -6.71
N GLY A 218 -11.75 -2.72 -7.04
CA GLY A 218 -13.02 -2.95 -7.74
C GLY A 218 -14.07 -3.61 -6.85
N LYS A 219 -14.01 -3.33 -5.54
CA LYS A 219 -14.98 -3.85 -4.57
C LYS A 219 -16.05 -2.80 -4.28
N THR A 220 -17.30 -3.21 -4.31
CA THR A 220 -18.43 -2.43 -3.80
C THR A 220 -18.26 -2.12 -2.31
N PRO A 221 -19.01 -1.15 -1.74
CA PRO A 221 -19.00 -0.89 -0.29
C PRO A 221 -19.35 -2.13 0.58
N LYS A 222 -20.03 -3.13 -0.02
CA LYS A 222 -20.38 -4.40 0.63
C LYS A 222 -19.32 -5.50 0.43
N GLY A 223 -18.16 -5.17 -0.16
CA GLY A 223 -17.07 -6.10 -0.41
C GLY A 223 -17.27 -7.04 -1.60
N LYS A 224 -18.41 -6.99 -2.29
CA LYS A 224 -18.64 -7.74 -3.54
C LYS A 224 -17.83 -7.14 -4.68
N VAL A 225 -17.28 -7.98 -5.54
CA VAL A 225 -16.57 -7.53 -6.74
C VAL A 225 -17.57 -6.95 -7.73
N ASP A 226 -17.27 -5.76 -8.22
CA ASP A 226 -18.00 -5.11 -9.30
C ASP A 226 -17.26 -5.38 -10.62
N LYS A 227 -17.79 -6.35 -11.39
CA LYS A 227 -17.19 -6.81 -12.65
C LYS A 227 -17.07 -5.67 -13.66
N ALA A 228 -18.09 -4.82 -13.77
CA ALA A 228 -18.08 -3.69 -14.70
C ALA A 228 -17.00 -2.67 -14.31
N ALA A 229 -16.89 -2.34 -13.02
CA ALA A 229 -15.86 -1.43 -12.53
C ALA A 229 -14.44 -1.99 -12.71
N LEU A 230 -14.24 -3.31 -12.60
CA LEU A 230 -12.95 -3.95 -12.87
C LEU A 230 -12.57 -3.87 -14.35
N LEU A 231 -13.52 -4.11 -15.25
CA LEU A 231 -13.30 -4.06 -16.70
C LEU A 231 -12.99 -2.64 -17.19
N GLU A 232 -13.67 -1.63 -16.64
CA GLU A 232 -13.38 -0.21 -16.92
C GLU A 232 -11.94 0.16 -16.51
N LYS A 233 -11.43 -0.47 -15.43
CA LYS A 233 -10.09 -0.23 -14.90
C LYS A 233 -8.99 -1.04 -15.57
N ALA A 234 -9.29 -1.89 -16.54
CA ALA A 234 -8.27 -2.70 -17.24
C ALA A 234 -7.11 -1.84 -17.80
N GLY A 235 -7.41 -0.64 -18.33
CA GLY A 235 -6.38 0.29 -18.79
C GLY A 235 -5.45 0.81 -17.68
N GLN A 236 -5.94 0.91 -16.45
CA GLN A 236 -5.15 1.34 -15.29
C GLN A 236 -4.22 0.23 -14.79
N VAL A 237 -4.62 -1.04 -14.91
CA VAL A 237 -3.80 -2.19 -14.52
C VAL A 237 -2.45 -2.15 -15.25
N ASP A 238 -2.45 -1.87 -16.55
CA ASP A 238 -1.22 -1.80 -17.34
C ASP A 238 -0.25 -0.73 -16.86
N THR A 239 -0.77 0.46 -16.55
CA THR A 239 0.03 1.56 -16.01
C THR A 239 0.59 1.19 -14.65
N VAL A 240 -0.22 0.60 -13.77
CA VAL A 240 0.18 0.23 -12.42
C VAL A 240 1.22 -0.90 -12.45
N VAL A 241 1.04 -1.93 -13.28
CA VAL A 241 1.98 -3.04 -13.44
C VAL A 241 3.32 -2.55 -13.99
N LYS A 242 3.30 -1.76 -15.08
CA LYS A 242 4.53 -1.17 -15.64
C LYS A 242 5.30 -0.35 -14.60
N LYS A 243 4.58 0.43 -13.80
CA LYS A 243 5.19 1.22 -12.72
C LYS A 243 5.77 0.32 -11.63
N ALA A 244 5.05 -0.70 -11.21
CA ALA A 244 5.51 -1.63 -10.18
C ALA A 244 6.73 -2.45 -10.60
N LEU A 245 6.86 -2.78 -11.89
CA LEU A 245 8.07 -3.39 -12.45
C LEU A 245 9.26 -2.43 -12.46
N GLY A 246 9.04 -1.14 -12.76
CA GLY A 246 10.09 -0.12 -12.83
C GLY A 246 10.50 0.49 -11.48
N ASP A 247 9.62 0.46 -10.48
CA ASP A 247 9.80 1.06 -9.16
C ASP A 247 9.47 0.07 -8.04
N ARG A 248 10.54 -0.50 -7.47
CA ARG A 248 10.45 -1.46 -6.37
C ARG A 248 9.78 -0.88 -5.13
N THR A 249 10.02 0.40 -4.83
CA THR A 249 9.43 1.06 -3.66
C THR A 249 7.92 1.17 -3.85
N PHE A 250 7.49 1.55 -5.06
CA PHE A 250 6.08 1.56 -5.41
C PHE A 250 5.45 0.17 -5.27
N PHE A 251 6.08 -0.89 -5.78
CA PHE A 251 5.57 -2.26 -5.61
C PHE A 251 5.38 -2.60 -4.13
N VAL A 252 6.41 -2.41 -3.29
CA VAL A 252 6.32 -2.73 -1.86
C VAL A 252 5.18 -1.98 -1.17
N GLN A 253 5.01 -0.69 -1.48
CA GLN A 253 3.95 0.16 -0.92
C GLN A 253 2.55 -0.20 -1.44
N SER A 254 2.44 -0.80 -2.63
CA SER A 254 1.18 -1.14 -3.28
C SER A 254 0.83 -2.63 -3.23
N ALA A 255 1.75 -3.50 -2.79
CA ALA A 255 1.63 -4.95 -2.89
C ALA A 255 0.32 -5.51 -2.32
N SER A 256 -0.13 -5.00 -1.17
CA SER A 256 -1.42 -5.43 -0.59
C SER A 256 -2.59 -5.13 -1.52
N ARG A 257 -2.66 -3.91 -2.08
CA ARG A 257 -3.75 -3.51 -2.98
C ARG A 257 -3.68 -4.22 -4.33
N LEU A 258 -2.47 -4.50 -4.82
CA LEU A 258 -2.28 -5.31 -6.02
C LEU A 258 -2.76 -6.75 -5.81
N ARG A 259 -2.54 -7.34 -4.63
CA ARG A 259 -3.11 -8.65 -4.28
C ARG A 259 -4.63 -8.57 -4.19
N ASP A 260 -5.18 -7.55 -3.56
CA ASP A 260 -6.63 -7.36 -3.49
C ASP A 260 -7.27 -7.23 -4.89
N LEU A 261 -6.62 -6.49 -5.79
CA LEU A 261 -7.05 -6.33 -7.17
C LEU A 261 -6.96 -7.67 -7.94
N ARG A 262 -5.85 -8.40 -7.80
CA ARG A 262 -5.66 -9.74 -8.36
C ARG A 262 -6.74 -10.72 -7.90
N ASN A 263 -7.03 -10.74 -6.60
CA ASN A 263 -8.08 -11.57 -6.02
C ASN A 263 -9.47 -11.19 -6.54
N SER A 264 -9.70 -9.90 -6.78
CA SER A 264 -10.95 -9.43 -7.36
C SER A 264 -11.11 -9.88 -8.81
N PHE A 265 -10.04 -9.89 -9.61
CA PHE A 265 -10.05 -10.52 -10.93
C PHE A 265 -10.29 -12.03 -10.86
N LYS A 266 -9.63 -12.74 -9.92
CA LYS A 266 -9.85 -14.18 -9.70
C LYS A 266 -11.31 -14.49 -9.38
N GLN A 267 -11.93 -13.71 -8.49
CA GLN A 267 -13.35 -13.86 -8.17
C GLN A 267 -14.25 -13.54 -9.36
N ALA A 268 -13.99 -12.45 -10.09
CA ALA A 268 -14.75 -12.09 -11.28
C ALA A 268 -14.70 -13.17 -12.39
N ILE A 269 -13.57 -13.88 -12.53
CA ILE A 269 -13.40 -15.02 -13.44
C ILE A 269 -14.25 -16.22 -12.98
N ALA A 270 -14.36 -16.46 -11.67
CA ALA A 270 -15.16 -17.54 -11.12
C ALA A 270 -16.67 -17.26 -11.19
N ASP A 271 -17.07 -15.98 -11.23
CA ASP A 271 -18.47 -15.53 -11.30
C ASP A 271 -19.04 -15.58 -12.74
N ASP A 272 -18.66 -16.60 -13.52
CA ASP A 272 -19.16 -16.94 -14.87
C ASP A 272 -19.37 -15.72 -15.80
N PRO A 273 -18.29 -14.99 -16.17
CA PRO A 273 -18.39 -13.84 -17.06
C PRO A 273 -18.65 -14.29 -18.52
N SER A 274 -19.13 -13.38 -19.37
CA SER A 274 -19.22 -13.65 -20.81
C SER A 274 -17.83 -13.95 -21.40
N GLU A 275 -17.76 -14.60 -22.56
CA GLU A 275 -16.49 -15.02 -23.17
C GLU A 275 -15.51 -13.86 -23.39
N GLU A 276 -16.01 -12.70 -23.84
CA GLU A 276 -15.20 -11.50 -24.05
C GLU A 276 -14.68 -10.93 -22.72
N GLU A 277 -15.53 -10.88 -21.69
CA GLU A 277 -15.14 -10.45 -20.35
C GLU A 277 -14.13 -11.41 -19.74
N LEU A 278 -14.33 -12.72 -19.90
CA LEU A 278 -13.43 -13.77 -19.41
C LEU A 278 -12.03 -13.58 -19.97
N ALA A 279 -11.90 -13.35 -21.28
CA ALA A 279 -10.62 -13.11 -21.93
C ALA A 279 -9.92 -11.86 -21.37
N LYS A 280 -10.66 -10.76 -21.18
CA LYS A 280 -10.14 -9.52 -20.60
C LYS A 280 -9.70 -9.71 -19.14
N LEU A 281 -10.54 -10.32 -18.31
CA LEU A 281 -10.24 -10.55 -16.89
C LEU A 281 -9.04 -11.48 -16.71
N LYS A 282 -8.96 -12.58 -17.49
CA LYS A 282 -7.80 -13.49 -17.49
C LYS A 282 -6.52 -12.75 -17.84
N LYS A 283 -6.53 -11.94 -18.90
CA LYS A 283 -5.37 -11.15 -19.33
C LYS A 283 -4.91 -10.15 -18.26
N MET A 284 -5.84 -9.53 -17.52
CA MET A 284 -5.47 -8.62 -16.44
C MET A 284 -4.91 -9.36 -15.22
N LYS A 285 -5.50 -10.51 -14.87
CA LYS A 285 -4.98 -11.38 -13.81
C LYS A 285 -3.58 -11.88 -14.14
N GLU A 286 -3.35 -12.35 -15.36
CA GLU A 286 -2.05 -12.85 -15.84
C GLU A 286 -0.95 -11.79 -15.69
N LYS A 287 -1.23 -10.52 -16.06
CA LYS A 287 -0.27 -9.42 -15.85
C LYS A 287 0.08 -9.19 -14.38
N LEU A 288 -0.87 -9.39 -13.47
CA LEU A 288 -0.62 -9.31 -12.04
C LEU A 288 0.13 -10.55 -11.53
N ASP A 289 -0.19 -11.74 -12.04
CA ASP A 289 0.54 -12.97 -11.76
C ASP A 289 2.01 -12.81 -12.15
N ASP A 290 2.30 -12.32 -13.36
CA ASP A 290 3.65 -12.03 -13.84
C ASP A 290 4.37 -11.03 -12.91
N LEU A 291 3.69 -9.96 -12.51
CA LEU A 291 4.26 -8.97 -11.59
C LEU A 291 4.64 -9.61 -10.23
N PHE A 292 3.76 -10.44 -9.66
CA PHE A 292 4.06 -11.13 -8.41
C PHE A 292 5.12 -12.21 -8.60
N LEU A 293 5.16 -12.87 -9.74
CA LEU A 293 6.19 -13.85 -10.06
C LEU A 293 7.58 -13.19 -10.14
N GLU A 294 7.68 -12.03 -10.78
CA GLU A 294 8.91 -11.23 -10.79
C GLU A 294 9.33 -10.84 -9.36
N ASP A 295 8.39 -10.41 -8.51
CA ASP A 295 8.68 -10.17 -7.09
C ASP A 295 9.22 -11.41 -6.37
N LEU A 296 8.61 -12.58 -6.59
CA LEU A 296 9.03 -13.83 -5.99
C LEU A 296 10.41 -14.28 -6.49
N LYS A 297 10.76 -13.98 -7.73
CA LYS A 297 12.12 -14.21 -8.28
C LYS A 297 13.18 -13.39 -7.53
N PHE A 298 12.84 -12.19 -7.03
CA PHE A 298 13.75 -11.39 -6.20
C PHE A 298 13.83 -11.87 -4.75
N GLN A 299 12.80 -12.54 -4.24
CA GLN A 299 12.77 -13.04 -2.85
C GLN A 299 13.68 -14.26 -2.66
N GLY A 300 13.76 -15.15 -3.65
CA GLY A 300 14.54 -16.38 -3.54
C GLY A 300 14.56 -17.20 -4.83
N HIS A 301 14.88 -18.49 -4.71
CA HIS A 301 15.03 -19.41 -5.86
C HIS A 301 13.78 -20.26 -6.12
N GLY A 302 12.63 -19.86 -5.60
CA GLY A 302 11.40 -20.62 -5.72
C GLY A 302 10.94 -20.73 -7.19
N PRO A 303 10.55 -19.61 -7.83
CA PRO A 303 10.06 -19.63 -9.20
C PRO A 303 11.06 -20.24 -10.20
N GLN A 304 12.35 -19.86 -10.11
CA GLN A 304 13.37 -20.28 -11.07
C GLN A 304 13.66 -21.79 -11.06
N ARG A 305 13.20 -22.52 -10.03
CA ARG A 305 13.42 -23.96 -9.87
C ARG A 305 12.15 -24.79 -9.92
N HIS A 306 11.00 -24.17 -9.71
CA HIS A 306 9.74 -24.87 -9.44
C HIS A 306 8.53 -24.27 -10.17
N GLU A 307 8.71 -23.38 -11.13
CA GLU A 307 7.61 -22.76 -11.90
C GLU A 307 7.77 -23.00 -13.42
N GLY A 308 6.80 -22.57 -14.22
CA GLY A 308 6.60 -22.78 -15.65
C GLY A 308 7.81 -22.58 -16.56
N ALA A 309 8.80 -21.77 -16.19
CA ALA A 309 10.05 -21.65 -16.96
C ALA A 309 10.92 -22.92 -16.95
N VAL A 310 10.73 -23.83 -15.97
CA VAL A 310 11.47 -25.10 -15.89
C VAL A 310 10.87 -26.11 -16.84
N THR A 311 11.62 -26.60 -17.82
CA THR A 311 11.13 -27.59 -18.79
C THR A 311 11.06 -29.01 -18.21
N PRO A 312 10.24 -29.91 -18.80
CA PRO A 312 10.24 -31.33 -18.43
C PRO A 312 11.62 -32.00 -18.53
N ALA A 313 12.44 -31.59 -19.49
CA ALA A 313 13.81 -32.07 -19.65
C ALA A 313 14.69 -31.65 -18.46
N GLN A 314 14.60 -30.38 -18.04
CA GLN A 314 15.31 -29.88 -16.86
C GLN A 314 14.87 -30.58 -15.57
N LEU A 315 13.59 -30.94 -15.42
CA LEU A 315 13.13 -31.75 -14.28
C LEU A 315 13.75 -33.15 -14.30
N SER A 316 13.76 -33.80 -15.47
CA SER A 316 14.40 -35.11 -15.64
C SER A 316 15.88 -35.03 -15.26
N ASP A 317 16.60 -34.03 -15.76
CA ASP A 317 18.03 -33.85 -15.48
C ASP A 317 18.31 -33.46 -14.02
N ARG A 318 17.42 -32.71 -13.39
CA ARG A 318 17.47 -32.46 -11.95
C ARG A 318 17.30 -33.75 -11.15
N ALA A 319 16.31 -34.57 -11.48
CA ALA A 319 16.03 -35.83 -10.79
C ALA A 319 17.16 -36.85 -10.99
N LYS A 320 17.64 -37.03 -12.22
CA LYS A 320 18.70 -37.99 -12.58
C LYS A 320 20.07 -37.54 -12.08
N ASN A 321 20.46 -36.32 -12.47
CA ASN A 321 21.85 -35.88 -12.46
C ASN A 321 22.12 -34.75 -11.46
N GLY A 322 21.10 -34.24 -10.78
CA GLY A 322 21.22 -33.12 -9.87
C GLY A 322 21.53 -31.80 -10.56
N ILE A 323 21.21 -31.68 -11.85
CA ILE A 323 21.39 -30.44 -12.60
C ILE A 323 20.33 -29.44 -12.14
N ASN A 324 20.76 -28.30 -11.64
CA ASN A 324 19.88 -27.23 -11.19
C ASN A 324 19.23 -26.56 -12.42
N PRO A 325 17.89 -26.53 -12.53
CA PRO A 325 17.20 -25.92 -13.66
C PRO A 325 17.59 -24.47 -13.93
N GLN A 326 17.90 -23.72 -12.87
CA GLN A 326 18.26 -22.31 -12.95
C GLN A 326 19.65 -22.08 -13.58
N THR A 327 20.64 -22.92 -13.24
CA THR A 327 22.04 -22.71 -13.65
C THR A 327 22.48 -23.64 -14.78
N GLY A 328 21.75 -24.71 -15.04
CA GLY A 328 22.19 -25.77 -15.94
C GLY A 328 23.39 -26.57 -15.42
N THR A 329 23.76 -26.44 -14.14
CA THR A 329 24.92 -27.11 -13.54
C THR A 329 24.55 -27.83 -12.23
N LYS A 330 25.48 -28.63 -11.67
CA LYS A 330 25.30 -29.28 -10.36
C LYS A 330 25.51 -28.33 -9.17
N PHE A 331 25.85 -27.07 -9.42
CA PHE A 331 26.24 -26.11 -8.38
C PHE A 331 25.11 -25.12 -8.08
N ASP A 332 25.07 -24.65 -6.83
CA ASP A 332 24.17 -23.60 -6.41
C ASP A 332 24.59 -22.24 -6.99
N ASP A 333 23.63 -21.43 -7.42
CA ASP A 333 23.89 -20.14 -8.07
C ASP A 333 24.53 -19.13 -7.11
N VAL A 334 24.14 -19.18 -5.84
CA VAL A 334 24.59 -18.22 -4.81
C VAL A 334 26.04 -18.44 -4.41
N ALA A 335 26.44 -19.70 -4.21
CA ALA A 335 27.77 -20.02 -3.71
C ALA A 335 28.75 -20.41 -4.84
N ARG A 336 28.24 -20.82 -6.02
CA ARG A 336 28.95 -21.36 -7.21
C ARG A 336 29.98 -22.48 -6.95
N THR A 337 30.18 -22.85 -5.70
CA THR A 337 31.24 -23.74 -5.22
C THR A 337 30.67 -24.95 -4.49
N LYS A 338 29.42 -24.87 -4.03
CA LYS A 338 28.75 -25.94 -3.30
C LYS A 338 27.80 -26.71 -4.23
N PRO A 339 27.92 -28.05 -4.32
CA PRO A 339 26.93 -28.88 -5.00
C PRO A 339 25.53 -28.63 -4.42
N HIS A 340 24.56 -28.40 -5.29
CA HIS A 340 23.18 -28.20 -4.90
C HIS A 340 22.56 -29.56 -4.50
N GLY A 341 21.93 -29.62 -3.33
CA GLY A 341 21.23 -30.83 -2.89
C GLY A 341 20.03 -31.14 -3.79
N TYR A 342 19.85 -32.39 -4.19
CA TYR A 342 18.71 -32.82 -5.00
C TYR A 342 18.15 -34.16 -4.51
N GLY A 343 16.83 -34.30 -4.61
CA GLY A 343 16.09 -35.48 -4.20
C GLY A 343 16.01 -36.55 -5.29
N LYS A 344 15.16 -37.55 -5.07
CA LYS A 344 14.74 -38.51 -6.12
C LYS A 344 13.75 -37.86 -7.08
N ASP A 345 12.91 -36.97 -6.56
CA ASP A 345 11.84 -36.32 -7.28
C ASP A 345 12.20 -34.85 -7.59
N ALA A 346 11.77 -34.41 -8.77
CA ALA A 346 11.86 -33.03 -9.21
C ALA A 346 10.48 -32.59 -9.71
N THR A 347 9.88 -31.62 -9.03
CA THR A 347 8.52 -31.14 -9.29
C THR A 347 8.50 -29.65 -9.60
N ARG A 348 7.47 -29.24 -10.33
CA ARG A 348 7.17 -27.83 -10.61
C ARG A 348 5.66 -27.59 -10.67
N PHE A 349 5.31 -26.31 -10.63
CA PHE A 349 4.05 -25.79 -11.11
C PHE A 349 4.11 -25.61 -12.63
N THR A 350 3.04 -26.02 -13.32
CA THR A 350 2.90 -25.86 -14.78
C THR A 350 2.28 -24.52 -15.16
N ASP A 351 1.61 -23.86 -14.22
CA ASP A 351 0.94 -22.57 -14.39
C ASP A 351 1.55 -21.51 -13.45
N PRO A 352 1.99 -20.34 -13.97
CA PRO A 352 2.50 -19.25 -13.15
C PRO A 352 1.48 -18.74 -12.13
N GLY A 353 0.22 -18.62 -12.54
CA GLY A 353 -0.86 -18.13 -11.69
C GLY A 353 -1.13 -19.05 -10.50
N ALA A 354 -1.02 -20.37 -10.68
CA ALA A 354 -1.13 -21.38 -9.63
C ALA A 354 0.04 -21.30 -8.64
N TYR A 355 1.26 -20.99 -9.11
CA TYR A 355 2.40 -20.75 -8.22
C TYR A 355 2.14 -19.51 -7.33
N VAL A 356 1.67 -18.41 -7.91
CA VAL A 356 1.34 -17.19 -7.16
C VAL A 356 0.17 -17.42 -6.19
N ASP A 357 -0.87 -18.12 -6.62
CA ASP A 357 -2.01 -18.51 -5.78
C ASP A 357 -1.56 -19.36 -4.58
N ALA A 358 -0.68 -20.33 -4.82
CA ALA A 358 -0.14 -21.19 -3.77
C ALA A 358 0.70 -20.40 -2.77
N GLU A 359 1.51 -19.45 -3.23
CA GLU A 359 2.31 -18.59 -2.36
C GLU A 359 1.43 -17.72 -1.46
N GLU A 360 0.40 -17.12 -2.05
CA GLU A 360 -0.56 -16.26 -1.35
C GLU A 360 -1.35 -17.06 -0.30
N PHE A 361 -1.81 -18.27 -0.65
CA PHE A 361 -2.43 -19.18 0.31
C PHE A 361 -1.46 -19.49 1.45
N MET A 362 -0.24 -19.94 1.14
CA MET A 362 0.74 -20.35 2.13
C MET A 362 1.10 -19.21 3.08
N ARG A 363 1.22 -17.98 2.58
CA ARG A 363 1.53 -16.80 3.40
C ARG A 363 0.44 -16.48 4.42
N ASN A 364 -0.82 -16.75 4.08
CA ASN A 364 -1.99 -16.47 4.92
C ASN A 364 -2.47 -17.69 5.73
N ASP A 365 -1.91 -18.87 5.48
CA ASP A 365 -2.28 -20.09 6.20
C ASP A 365 -1.98 -19.98 7.70
N ARG A 366 -2.91 -20.49 8.52
CA ARG A 366 -2.80 -20.46 9.99
C ARG A 366 -1.52 -21.10 10.52
N ARG A 367 -1.01 -22.15 9.86
CA ARG A 367 0.24 -22.85 10.21
C ARG A 367 1.42 -21.92 9.98
N THR A 368 1.44 -21.18 8.87
CA THR A 368 2.48 -20.19 8.56
C THR A 368 2.46 -19.04 9.55
N VAL A 369 1.28 -18.49 9.86
CA VAL A 369 1.14 -17.41 10.84
C VAL A 369 1.64 -17.85 12.22
N ALA A 370 1.31 -19.08 12.65
CA ALA A 370 1.79 -19.64 13.91
C ALA A 370 3.31 -19.90 13.89
N ALA A 371 3.83 -20.50 12.82
CA ALA A 371 5.27 -20.76 12.64
C ALA A 371 6.08 -19.46 12.65
N LYS A 372 5.60 -18.41 11.97
CA LYS A 372 6.19 -17.07 11.99
C LYS A 372 6.26 -16.50 13.40
N ARG A 373 5.16 -16.56 14.15
CA ARG A 373 5.11 -16.07 15.55
C ARG A 373 6.14 -16.80 16.42
N ASN A 374 6.23 -18.12 16.28
CA ASN A 374 7.22 -18.92 17.00
C ASN A 374 8.65 -18.58 16.58
N ALA A 375 8.91 -18.41 15.29
CA ALA A 375 10.22 -18.02 14.78
C ALA A 375 10.69 -16.68 15.35
N ILE A 376 9.80 -15.67 15.40
CA ILE A 376 10.10 -14.38 16.03
C ILE A 376 10.40 -14.56 17.53
N ARG A 377 9.56 -15.32 18.25
CA ARG A 377 9.72 -15.57 19.70
C ARG A 377 11.06 -16.25 20.02
N PHE A 378 11.45 -17.25 19.23
CA PHE A 378 12.66 -18.04 19.44
C PHE A 378 13.86 -17.57 18.62
N ARG A 379 13.76 -16.40 17.97
CA ARG A 379 14.81 -15.83 17.10
C ARG A 379 15.28 -16.78 16.00
N SER A 380 14.41 -17.67 15.52
CA SER A 380 14.67 -18.41 14.29
C SER A 380 14.49 -17.48 13.08
N ASN A 381 15.41 -17.56 12.15
CA ASN A 381 15.35 -16.80 10.90
C ASN A 381 14.74 -17.61 9.74
N ARG A 382 14.26 -18.83 9.99
CA ARG A 382 13.68 -19.71 8.97
C ARG A 382 12.48 -20.49 9.51
N ILE A 383 11.51 -20.69 8.63
CA ILE A 383 10.38 -21.60 8.85
C ILE A 383 10.16 -22.46 7.61
N GLU A 384 9.64 -23.66 7.83
CA GLU A 384 9.13 -24.57 6.81
C GLU A 384 7.67 -24.87 7.15
N VAL A 385 6.81 -24.81 6.14
CA VAL A 385 5.37 -25.07 6.29
C VAL A 385 4.98 -26.09 5.23
N ILE A 386 4.21 -27.10 5.64
CA ILE A 386 3.77 -28.21 4.81
C ILE A 386 2.24 -28.23 4.84
N VAL A 387 1.63 -28.24 3.67
CA VAL A 387 0.17 -28.23 3.49
C VAL A 387 -0.22 -29.19 2.38
N PRO A 388 -1.27 -30.03 2.50
CA PRO A 388 -1.74 -30.83 1.38
C PRO A 388 -2.03 -29.96 0.15
N LEU A 389 -1.47 -30.30 -1.01
CA LEU A 389 -1.59 -29.49 -2.23
C LEU A 389 -3.05 -29.30 -2.66
N LYS A 390 -3.89 -30.29 -2.35
CA LYS A 390 -5.34 -30.25 -2.51
C LYS A 390 -6.01 -29.10 -1.72
N GLU A 391 -5.54 -28.80 -0.51
CA GLU A 391 -6.06 -27.67 0.28
C GLU A 391 -5.71 -26.32 -0.37
N VAL A 392 -4.62 -26.27 -1.13
CA VAL A 392 -4.06 -25.04 -1.72
C VAL A 392 -4.68 -24.74 -3.09
N LEU A 393 -4.73 -25.75 -3.96
CA LEU A 393 -5.12 -25.58 -5.37
C LEU A 393 -6.48 -26.24 -5.70
N GLY A 394 -7.12 -26.91 -4.74
CA GLY A 394 -8.40 -27.59 -4.94
C GLY A 394 -8.26 -29.05 -5.42
N ASP A 395 -9.39 -29.68 -5.71
CA ASP A 395 -9.48 -31.09 -6.12
C ASP A 395 -8.70 -31.39 -7.41
N ASP A 396 -8.60 -30.42 -8.31
CA ASP A 396 -7.94 -30.57 -9.61
C ASP A 396 -6.48 -30.08 -9.62
N TYR A 397 -5.85 -30.01 -8.44
CA TYR A 397 -4.47 -29.56 -8.28
C TYR A 397 -3.47 -30.20 -9.25
N LYS A 398 -3.71 -31.46 -9.66
CA LYS A 398 -2.85 -32.21 -10.58
C LYS A 398 -2.73 -31.57 -11.98
N LYS A 399 -3.64 -30.68 -12.38
CA LYS A 399 -3.54 -29.91 -13.64
C LYS A 399 -2.45 -28.84 -13.58
N TYR A 400 -2.09 -28.41 -12.38
CA TYR A 400 -1.21 -27.27 -12.14
C TYR A 400 0.19 -27.67 -11.72
N VAL A 401 0.47 -28.97 -11.60
CA VAL A 401 1.77 -29.49 -11.17
C VAL A 401 2.19 -30.71 -11.98
N GLU A 402 3.49 -30.87 -12.14
CA GLU A 402 4.09 -32.06 -12.73
C GLU A 402 5.39 -32.41 -12.02
N GLY A 403 5.89 -33.62 -12.25
CA GLY A 403 7.18 -34.03 -11.71
C GLY A 403 7.83 -35.18 -12.47
N LYS A 404 9.14 -35.31 -12.27
CA LYS A 404 9.95 -36.45 -12.73
C LYS A 404 10.60 -37.12 -11.53
N THR A 405 10.45 -38.44 -11.44
CA THR A 405 11.06 -39.30 -10.42
C THR A 405 12.19 -40.10 -11.05
N ARG A 406 13.38 -40.04 -10.46
CA ARG A 406 14.53 -40.84 -10.90
C ARG A 406 14.27 -42.34 -10.78
N THR A 407 14.59 -43.09 -11.82
CA THR A 407 14.72 -44.55 -11.79
C THR A 407 16.18 -44.96 -11.58
N GLY A 408 16.41 -46.05 -10.85
CA GLY A 408 17.75 -46.46 -10.42
C GLY A 408 18.26 -45.70 -9.18
N SER A 409 19.54 -45.90 -8.85
CA SER A 409 20.17 -45.27 -7.68
C SER A 409 20.61 -43.84 -7.97
N ARG A 410 20.91 -43.05 -6.94
CA ARG A 410 21.43 -41.68 -7.11
C ARG A 410 22.77 -41.64 -7.87
N ASN A 411 23.60 -42.66 -7.71
CA ASN A 411 24.92 -42.75 -8.33
C ASN A 411 24.88 -43.41 -9.71
N HIS A 412 23.83 -44.20 -9.97
CA HIS A 412 23.60 -44.90 -11.24
C HIS A 412 22.14 -44.71 -11.68
N PRO A 413 21.74 -43.50 -12.09
CA PRO A 413 20.42 -43.25 -12.63
C PRO A 413 20.25 -44.01 -13.95
N THR A 414 19.14 -44.74 -14.10
CA THR A 414 18.80 -45.43 -15.36
C THR A 414 17.80 -44.65 -16.21
N GLY A 415 17.19 -43.61 -15.65
CA GLY A 415 16.21 -42.77 -16.32
C GLY A 415 15.36 -41.96 -15.35
N SER A 416 14.21 -41.50 -15.83
CA SER A 416 13.17 -40.87 -15.01
C SER A 416 11.80 -41.19 -15.57
N VAL A 417 10.82 -41.33 -14.69
CA VAL A 417 9.39 -41.48 -15.03
C VAL A 417 8.59 -40.32 -14.47
N ASP A 418 7.34 -40.17 -14.88
CA ASP A 418 6.44 -39.19 -14.28
C ASP A 418 6.21 -39.51 -12.80
N THR A 419 6.30 -38.47 -11.97
CA THR A 419 6.10 -38.61 -10.52
C THR A 419 4.63 -38.89 -10.21
N ASN A 420 4.35 -39.83 -9.30
CA ASN A 420 3.01 -39.96 -8.73
C ASN A 420 2.74 -38.78 -7.78
N LEU A 421 1.81 -37.91 -8.15
CA LEU A 421 1.42 -36.73 -7.39
C LEU A 421 0.15 -36.96 -6.55
N GLU A 422 -0.26 -38.20 -6.30
CA GLU A 422 -1.30 -38.53 -5.33
C GLU A 422 -0.91 -38.14 -3.91
N ASN A 423 -1.82 -37.46 -3.21
CA ASN A 423 -1.60 -36.99 -1.82
C ASN A 423 -0.35 -36.12 -1.65
N CYS A 424 0.02 -35.38 -2.69
CA CYS A 424 1.16 -34.47 -2.71
C CYS A 424 0.95 -33.34 -1.69
N ASP A 425 2.00 -33.00 -0.95
CA ASP A 425 2.02 -31.82 -0.09
C ASP A 425 2.71 -30.66 -0.82
N LEU A 426 2.40 -29.43 -0.45
CA LEU A 426 3.14 -28.23 -0.81
C LEU A 426 4.08 -27.88 0.35
N ILE A 427 5.37 -27.75 0.05
CA ILE A 427 6.36 -27.26 1.02
C ILE A 427 6.71 -25.82 0.65
N ALA A 428 6.57 -24.89 1.60
CA ALA A 428 7.08 -23.54 1.47
C ALA A 428 8.10 -23.24 2.58
N ARG A 429 9.25 -22.70 2.18
CA ARG A 429 10.32 -22.27 3.09
C ARG A 429 10.44 -20.77 3.05
N TYR A 430 10.37 -20.14 4.20
CA TYR A 430 10.51 -18.69 4.33
C TYR A 430 11.71 -18.31 5.19
N GLN A 431 12.34 -17.20 4.83
CA GLN A 431 13.26 -16.48 5.70
C GLN A 431 12.50 -15.40 6.46
N ILE A 432 12.76 -15.30 7.75
CA ILE A 432 12.17 -14.30 8.64
C ILE A 432 13.24 -13.27 8.99
N ALA A 433 13.01 -12.01 8.62
CA ALA A 433 13.87 -10.91 9.01
C ALA A 433 13.55 -10.43 10.44
N ARG A 434 14.42 -9.57 10.99
CA ARG A 434 14.29 -9.07 12.38
C ARG A 434 13.02 -8.23 12.61
N ASP A 435 12.55 -7.55 11.57
CA ASP A 435 11.29 -6.79 11.57
C ASP A 435 10.05 -7.69 11.41
N GLY A 436 10.24 -9.00 11.31
CA GLY A 436 9.19 -9.97 11.07
C GLY A 436 8.71 -10.02 9.62
N SER A 437 9.36 -9.33 8.68
CA SER A 437 9.09 -9.52 7.26
C SER A 437 9.48 -10.93 6.81
N MET A 438 8.75 -11.45 5.82
CA MET A 438 8.86 -12.83 5.33
C MET A 438 9.22 -12.84 3.86
N THR A 439 10.32 -13.50 3.54
CA THR A 439 10.83 -13.68 2.18
C THR A 439 10.73 -15.15 1.79
N LEU A 440 10.10 -15.47 0.67
CA LEU A 440 10.04 -16.85 0.18
C LEU A 440 11.43 -17.29 -0.31
N ILE A 441 11.96 -18.36 0.28
CA ILE A 441 13.22 -18.98 -0.16
C ILE A 441 12.96 -19.93 -1.33
N THR A 442 12.01 -20.85 -1.13
CA THR A 442 11.57 -21.82 -2.15
C THR A 442 10.20 -22.38 -1.79
N MET A 443 9.43 -22.78 -2.80
CA MET A 443 8.16 -23.46 -2.66
C MET A 443 8.03 -24.52 -3.76
N PHE A 444 7.64 -25.74 -3.41
CA PHE A 444 7.55 -26.83 -4.37
C PHE A 444 6.55 -27.93 -3.96
N PRO A 445 5.90 -28.61 -4.93
CA PRO A 445 5.13 -29.81 -4.67
C PRO A 445 6.04 -30.95 -4.19
N ASN A 446 5.67 -31.65 -3.13
CA ASN A 446 6.42 -32.75 -2.54
C ASN A 446 5.58 -34.02 -2.61
N PRO A 447 5.87 -34.97 -3.53
CA PRO A 447 5.22 -36.27 -3.56
C PRO A 447 5.58 -37.06 -2.30
N LYS A 448 4.72 -38.02 -1.92
CA LYS A 448 4.91 -38.86 -0.73
C LYS A 448 5.61 -40.18 -1.05
#